data_AF-A0AA86TSC3-F1
#
_entry.id   AF-A0AA86TSC3-F1
#
_cell.length_a   1.000
_cell.length_b   1.000
_cell.length_c   1.000
_cell.angle_alpha   90.00
_cell.angle_beta   90.00
_cell.angle_gamma   90.00
#
_symmetry.space_group_name_H-M   'P 1'
#
loop_
_entity.id
_entity.type
_entity.pdbx_description
1 polymer ?
#
loop_
_entity_poly.entity_id
_entity_poly.type
_entity_poly.pdbx_seq_one_letter_code
_entity_poly.pdbx_strand_id
1 'polypeptide(L)'
;MLAAPYDKLTFYNGNTWAHENCISTNNDHQIVFAGYGKKNGVDVWIIKNSWGADWGSNGFLYVPIGLNSFCIETYAFVINPKHLDFGLDQNFELVDKNNNSYLDNDQVGQLVDNDGKYSGIPKVINYKIIISITVGSIIAAAFIVWFTLTVVRIRKSKEQIRVWNKRTIYRQQSQPNEII
;
A
#
# COMPACT_ATOMS: atom_id res chain seq x y z
N MET A 1 14.68 -6.16 7.56
CA MET A 1 13.23 -6.43 7.60
C MET A 1 12.90 -7.35 6.45
N LEU A 2 12.41 -8.55 6.74
CA LEU A 2 12.21 -9.61 5.73
C LEU A 2 10.84 -10.25 5.84
N ALA A 3 10.36 -10.78 4.72
CA ALA A 3 8.95 -11.08 4.55
C ALA A 3 8.66 -12.56 4.59
N ALA A 4 7.76 -12.98 5.48
CA ALA A 4 7.29 -14.35 5.57
C ALA A 4 5.76 -14.37 5.43
N PRO A 5 5.19 -15.28 4.61
CA PRO A 5 3.77 -15.31 4.31
C PRO A 5 2.93 -15.68 5.54
N TYR A 6 1.92 -14.85 5.84
CA TYR A 6 1.06 -14.97 7.02
C TYR A 6 0.29 -16.29 7.08
N ASP A 7 -0.29 -16.72 5.94
CA ASP A 7 -1.11 -17.93 5.81
C ASP A 7 -0.33 -19.20 6.17
N LYS A 8 0.94 -19.29 5.74
CA LYS A 8 1.80 -20.45 6.00
C LYS A 8 2.29 -20.56 7.44
N LEU A 9 2.38 -19.42 8.12
CA LEU A 9 2.99 -19.33 9.45
C LEU A 9 1.97 -19.20 10.59
N THR A 10 0.68 -19.07 10.29
CA THR A 10 -0.38 -18.86 11.30
C THR A 10 -0.37 -19.94 12.40
N PHE A 11 -0.11 -21.21 12.05
CA PHE A 11 -0.13 -22.34 13.00
C PHE A 11 1.26 -22.82 13.44
N TYR A 12 2.30 -22.04 13.18
CA TYR A 12 3.64 -22.40 13.61
C TYR A 12 3.76 -22.38 15.15
N ASN A 13 4.29 -23.46 15.72
CA ASN A 13 4.34 -23.69 17.18
C ASN A 13 5.76 -23.71 17.76
N GLY A 14 6.80 -23.44 16.96
CA GLY A 14 8.17 -23.33 17.47
C GLY A 14 8.93 -24.63 17.75
N ASN A 15 8.29 -25.80 17.60
CA ASN A 15 8.92 -27.08 17.95
C ASN A 15 10.00 -27.52 16.94
N THR A 16 9.84 -27.13 15.67
CA THR A 16 10.79 -27.44 14.58
C THR A 16 11.17 -26.16 13.82
N TRP A 17 12.05 -26.27 12.84
CA TRP A 17 12.25 -25.22 11.86
C TRP A 17 11.11 -25.20 10.82
N ALA A 18 10.87 -24.03 10.22
CA ALA A 18 9.89 -23.81 9.17
C ALA A 18 10.60 -23.55 7.85
N HIS A 19 10.04 -24.10 6.76
CA HIS A 19 10.59 -23.95 5.42
C HIS A 19 9.46 -23.90 4.40
N GLU A 20 9.61 -23.02 3.42
CA GLU A 20 8.85 -22.97 2.18
C GLU A 20 9.80 -22.42 1.13
N ASN A 21 9.69 -22.93 -0.10
CA ASN A 21 10.47 -22.40 -1.22
C ASN A 21 10.14 -20.92 -1.47
N CYS A 22 11.15 -20.13 -1.85
CA CYS A 22 10.93 -18.76 -2.29
C CYS A 22 10.21 -18.76 -3.65
N ILE A 23 8.90 -18.50 -3.65
CA ILE A 23 8.07 -18.42 -4.87
C ILE A 23 7.88 -16.96 -5.32
N SER A 24 7.76 -16.03 -4.37
CA SER A 24 7.52 -14.61 -4.63
C SER A 24 8.02 -13.75 -3.49
N THR A 25 8.61 -12.60 -3.83
CA THR A 25 9.05 -11.57 -2.88
C THR A 25 7.97 -10.53 -2.58
N ASN A 26 6.75 -10.68 -3.12
CA ASN A 26 5.63 -9.74 -2.92
C ASN A 26 4.92 -9.91 -1.57
N ASN A 27 5.69 -10.22 -0.52
CA ASN A 27 5.16 -10.33 0.83
C ASN A 27 5.38 -8.99 1.55
N ASP A 28 4.35 -8.52 2.25
CA ASP A 28 4.32 -7.20 2.94
C ASP A 28 4.69 -7.28 4.42
N HIS A 29 4.92 -8.48 4.95
CA HIS A 29 5.26 -8.70 6.34
C HIS A 29 6.75 -8.40 6.60
N GLN A 30 7.09 -7.91 7.79
CA GLN A 30 8.46 -7.59 8.16
C GLN A 30 8.86 -8.29 9.46
N ILE A 31 9.98 -9.00 9.41
CA ILE A 31 10.56 -9.72 10.55
C ILE A 31 11.97 -9.21 10.88
N VAL A 32 12.44 -9.56 12.08
CA VAL A 32 13.74 -9.16 12.60
C VAL A 32 14.62 -10.39 12.82
N PHE A 33 15.85 -10.35 12.29
CA PHE A 33 16.87 -11.35 12.60
C PHE A 33 17.38 -11.07 14.01
N ALA A 34 17.25 -12.06 14.89
CA ALA A 34 17.70 -11.98 16.29
C ALA A 34 18.99 -12.78 16.53
N GLY A 35 19.35 -13.68 15.61
CA GLY A 35 20.59 -14.46 15.68
C GLY A 35 20.57 -15.67 14.75
N TYR A 36 21.50 -16.59 14.99
CA TYR A 36 21.60 -17.87 14.31
C TYR A 36 21.95 -18.97 15.32
N GLY A 37 21.72 -20.23 14.96
CA GLY A 37 22.05 -21.36 15.82
C GLY A 37 21.66 -22.69 15.20
N LYS A 38 21.49 -23.72 16.03
CA LYS A 38 21.01 -25.05 15.59
C LYS A 38 19.67 -25.41 16.21
N LYS A 39 18.75 -25.90 15.39
CA LYS A 39 17.47 -26.50 15.82
C LYS A 39 17.36 -27.90 15.23
N ASN A 40 17.33 -28.91 16.10
CA ASN A 40 17.25 -30.33 15.71
C ASN A 40 18.33 -30.74 14.69
N GLY A 41 19.56 -30.27 14.89
CA GLY A 41 20.71 -30.58 14.02
C GLY A 41 20.83 -29.73 12.76
N VAL A 42 19.84 -28.88 12.46
CA VAL A 42 19.83 -27.97 11.29
C VAL A 42 20.26 -26.57 11.69
N ASP A 43 21.15 -25.96 10.91
CA ASP A 43 21.54 -24.56 11.07
C ASP A 43 20.38 -23.64 10.67
N VAL A 44 20.00 -22.74 11.58
CA VAL A 44 18.81 -21.88 11.45
C VAL A 44 19.09 -20.42 11.78
N TRP A 45 18.40 -19.53 11.07
CA TRP A 45 18.14 -18.18 11.51
C TRP A 45 17.11 -18.19 12.64
N ILE A 46 17.39 -17.42 13.69
CA ILE A 46 16.46 -17.13 14.78
C ILE A 46 15.80 -15.79 14.46
N ILE A 47 14.50 -15.82 14.23
CA ILE A 47 13.74 -14.69 13.74
C ILE A 47 12.70 -14.31 14.77
N LYS A 48 12.65 -13.04 15.14
CA LYS A 48 11.62 -12.49 16.02
C LYS A 48 10.45 -11.97 15.19
N ASN A 49 9.25 -12.40 15.56
CA ASN A 49 8.00 -11.94 14.95
C ASN A 49 7.29 -10.90 15.84
N SER A 50 6.24 -10.27 15.30
CA SER A 50 5.42 -9.23 15.96
C SER A 50 4.03 -9.71 16.38
N TRP A 51 3.78 -11.02 16.40
CA TRP A 51 2.46 -11.62 16.69
C TRP A 51 2.26 -12.06 18.15
N GLY A 52 3.07 -11.53 19.07
CA GLY A 52 3.01 -11.87 20.49
C GLY A 52 3.79 -13.12 20.87
N ALA A 53 3.88 -13.39 22.18
CA ALA A 53 4.67 -14.49 22.73
C ALA A 53 3.98 -15.86 22.58
N ASP A 54 2.65 -15.89 22.46
CA ASP A 54 1.87 -17.13 22.35
C ASP A 54 2.04 -17.83 20.99
N TRP A 55 2.61 -17.13 20.01
CA TRP A 55 2.87 -17.66 18.67
C TRP A 55 4.30 -18.23 18.54
N GLY A 56 4.47 -19.31 17.79
CA GLY A 56 5.79 -19.91 17.55
C GLY A 56 6.46 -20.38 18.84
N SER A 57 7.78 -20.20 18.94
CA SER A 57 8.52 -20.46 20.17
C SER A 57 8.70 -19.15 20.94
N ASN A 58 7.76 -18.81 21.82
CA ASN A 58 7.78 -17.55 22.58
C ASN A 58 7.91 -16.30 21.67
N GLY A 59 7.22 -16.28 20.53
CA GLY A 59 7.28 -15.21 19.53
C GLY A 59 8.40 -15.36 18.49
N PHE A 60 9.15 -16.46 18.52
CA PHE A 60 10.26 -16.71 17.59
C PHE A 60 9.94 -17.80 16.55
N LEU A 61 10.56 -17.62 15.39
CA LEU A 61 10.58 -18.51 14.23
C LEU A 61 12.01 -19.00 13.98
N TYR A 62 12.14 -20.27 13.62
CA TYR A 62 13.41 -20.85 13.20
C TYR A 62 13.34 -21.23 11.72
N VAL A 63 14.27 -20.72 10.91
CA VAL A 63 14.28 -20.93 9.46
C VAL A 63 15.64 -21.45 9.00
N PRO A 64 15.74 -22.49 8.16
CA PRO A 64 17.02 -23.01 7.69
C PRO A 64 17.84 -21.95 6.93
N ILE A 65 19.15 -21.91 7.22
CA ILE A 65 20.11 -21.03 6.55
C ILE A 65 20.48 -21.61 5.17
N GLY A 66 20.60 -20.74 4.17
CA GLY A 66 21.11 -21.05 2.83
C GLY A 66 20.08 -21.61 1.85
N LEU A 67 18.85 -21.84 2.29
CA LEU A 67 17.76 -22.31 1.44
C LEU A 67 16.91 -21.17 0.87
N ASN A 68 17.20 -19.92 1.24
CA ASN A 68 16.37 -18.77 0.96
C ASN A 68 14.87 -19.01 1.26
N SER A 69 14.57 -19.70 2.36
CA SER A 69 13.20 -20.09 2.70
C SER A 69 12.34 -18.83 2.87
N PHE A 70 11.11 -18.84 2.36
CA PHE A 70 10.21 -17.68 2.38
C PHE A 70 10.80 -16.39 1.76
N CYS A 71 11.86 -16.49 0.95
CA CYS A 71 12.60 -15.35 0.40
C CYS A 71 13.29 -14.46 1.45
N ILE A 72 13.57 -14.99 2.66
CA ILE A 72 14.19 -14.18 3.72
C ILE A 72 15.68 -13.91 3.48
N GLU A 73 16.34 -14.57 2.55
CA GLU A 73 17.76 -14.32 2.27
C GLU A 73 17.93 -13.43 1.03
N THR A 74 16.84 -12.86 0.51
CA THR A 74 16.86 -12.02 -0.69
C THR A 74 17.24 -10.56 -0.38
N TYR A 75 16.71 -9.96 0.71
CA TYR A 75 16.96 -8.54 1.04
C TYR A 75 17.11 -8.31 2.54
N ALA A 76 18.26 -7.85 3.02
CA ALA A 76 18.41 -7.44 4.42
C ALA A 76 18.52 -5.92 4.53
N PHE A 77 17.96 -5.36 5.59
CA PHE A 77 18.12 -3.95 5.95
C PHE A 77 18.77 -3.89 7.33
N VAL A 78 19.85 -3.11 7.41
CA VAL A 78 20.60 -2.86 8.64
C VAL A 78 20.56 -1.36 8.90
N ILE A 79 20.38 -0.98 10.16
CA ILE A 79 20.36 0.42 10.59
C ILE A 79 21.59 0.64 11.46
N ASN A 80 22.39 1.65 11.13
CA ASN A 80 23.49 2.11 11.96
C ASN A 80 23.04 3.36 12.76
N PRO A 81 22.81 3.27 14.08
CA PRO A 81 22.34 4.41 14.85
C PRO A 81 23.43 5.47 15.01
N LYS A 82 23.11 6.73 14.68
CA LYS A 82 24.03 7.88 14.70
C LYS A 82 24.83 8.07 16.01
N HIS A 83 24.29 7.62 17.14
CA HIS A 83 24.88 7.81 18.46
C HIS A 83 25.48 6.53 19.06
N LEU A 84 25.50 5.43 18.31
CA LEU A 84 26.19 4.21 18.71
C LEU A 84 27.53 4.15 17.96
N ASP A 85 28.51 4.86 18.51
CA ASP A 85 29.90 4.72 18.08
C ASP A 85 30.46 3.44 18.71
N PHE A 86 30.33 2.32 18.01
CA PHE A 86 30.83 1.03 18.48
C PHE A 86 32.37 0.93 18.46
N GLY A 87 33.10 2.00 18.13
CA GLY A 87 34.54 1.90 17.84
C GLY A 87 34.82 0.93 16.69
N LEU A 88 33.78 0.61 15.90
CA LEU A 88 33.92 -0.08 14.64
C LEU A 88 34.46 0.98 13.69
N ASP A 89 35.71 0.80 13.27
CA ASP A 89 36.29 1.59 12.19
C ASP A 89 35.22 1.79 11.11
N GLN A 90 35.08 3.01 10.58
CA GLN A 90 34.05 3.39 9.60
C GLN A 90 34.12 2.61 8.27
N ASN A 91 34.92 1.55 8.24
CA ASN A 91 35.14 0.60 7.16
C ASN A 91 34.54 -0.78 7.47
N PHE A 92 33.49 -0.88 8.31
CA PHE A 92 32.74 -2.14 8.43
C PHE A 92 31.98 -2.40 7.12
N GLU A 93 32.69 -3.01 6.18
CA GLU A 93 32.18 -3.42 4.89
C GLU A 93 31.50 -4.79 5.06
N LEU A 94 30.20 -4.83 4.78
CA LEU A 94 29.49 -6.10 4.67
C LEU A 94 29.99 -6.81 3.42
N VAL A 95 30.93 -7.73 3.59
CA VAL A 95 31.50 -8.50 2.49
C VAL A 95 30.92 -9.92 2.43
N ASP A 96 30.85 -10.48 1.23
CA ASP A 96 30.56 -11.90 1.03
C ASP A 96 31.73 -12.78 1.48
N LYS A 97 31.49 -14.09 1.48
CA LYS A 97 32.51 -15.11 1.80
C LYS A 97 33.74 -15.09 0.89
N ASN A 98 33.70 -14.33 -0.20
CA ASN A 98 34.77 -14.12 -1.16
C ASN A 98 35.33 -12.68 -1.11
N ASN A 99 35.00 -11.90 -0.07
CA ASN A 99 35.36 -10.49 0.09
C ASN A 99 34.73 -9.51 -0.92
N ASN A 100 33.62 -9.85 -1.57
CA ASN A 100 32.87 -8.89 -2.40
C ASN A 100 31.92 -8.05 -1.53
N SER A 101 31.95 -6.72 -1.68
CA SER A 101 31.01 -5.83 -1.01
C SER A 101 29.56 -6.16 -1.36
N TYR A 102 28.70 -6.37 -0.35
CA TYR A 102 27.25 -6.42 -0.53
C TYR A 102 26.60 -5.03 -0.57
N LEU A 103 27.38 -3.98 -0.25
CA LEU A 103 26.91 -2.60 -0.34
C LEU A 103 27.02 -2.16 -1.80
N ASP A 104 25.92 -2.25 -2.52
CA ASP A 104 25.74 -1.47 -3.73
C ASP A 104 25.72 0.01 -3.32
N ASN A 105 26.76 0.76 -3.71
CA ASN A 105 26.91 2.17 -3.40
C ASN A 105 25.73 3.03 -3.92
N ASP A 106 24.88 2.47 -4.79
CA ASP A 106 23.66 3.11 -5.30
C ASP A 106 22.39 2.86 -4.45
N GLN A 107 22.47 2.05 -3.37
CA GLN A 107 21.31 1.69 -2.51
C GLN A 107 21.55 1.93 -1.02
N VAL A 108 22.64 2.60 -0.61
CA VAL A 108 22.71 3.22 0.72
C VAL A 108 21.61 4.27 0.77
N GLY A 109 20.44 3.87 1.27
CA GLY A 109 19.29 4.74 1.45
C GLY A 109 19.78 6.01 2.13
N GLN A 110 19.74 7.11 1.37
CA GLN A 110 20.16 8.43 1.81
C GLN A 110 19.61 8.68 3.21
N LEU A 111 20.53 8.92 4.14
CA LEU A 111 20.19 9.35 5.49
C LEU A 111 19.36 10.64 5.35
N VAL A 112 18.20 10.65 5.99
CA VAL A 112 17.33 11.81 6.10
C VAL A 112 18.06 12.90 6.90
N ASP A 113 18.21 14.08 6.31
CA ASP A 113 18.86 15.23 6.97
C ASP A 113 18.04 15.74 8.17
N ASN A 114 18.72 16.44 9.10
CA ASN A 114 18.24 16.80 10.45
C ASN A 114 17.15 17.91 10.49
N ASP A 115 16.36 18.07 9.43
CA ASP A 115 15.28 19.05 9.29
C ASP A 115 13.91 18.39 9.05
N GLY A 116 13.82 17.06 9.20
CA GLY A 116 12.54 16.33 9.26
C GLY A 116 11.80 16.24 7.93
N LYS A 117 12.49 16.39 6.80
CA LYS A 117 11.88 16.36 5.46
C LYS A 117 12.31 15.12 4.68
N TYR A 118 11.34 14.26 4.35
CA TYR A 118 11.55 13.10 3.49
C TYR A 118 12.06 13.52 2.10
N SER A 119 13.32 13.24 1.82
CA SER A 119 13.83 13.07 0.46
C SER A 119 13.95 11.57 0.21
N GLY A 120 12.95 10.95 -0.43
CA GLY A 120 13.01 9.52 -0.75
C GLY A 120 11.72 8.71 -0.60
N ILE A 121 10.54 9.31 -0.49
CA ILE A 121 9.37 8.68 -1.13
C ILE A 121 9.66 8.81 -2.63
N PRO A 122 9.57 7.77 -3.48
CA PRO A 122 9.62 8.00 -4.92
C PRO A 122 8.56 9.06 -5.21
N LYS A 123 8.98 10.25 -5.66
CA LYS A 123 8.11 11.34 -6.18
C LYS A 123 7.43 10.94 -7.49
N VAL A 124 7.07 9.66 -7.61
CA VAL A 124 6.29 9.06 -8.67
C VAL A 124 5.23 8.18 -8.03
N ILE A 125 4.46 8.71 -7.08
CA ILE A 125 3.02 8.48 -7.19
C ILE A 125 2.67 9.17 -8.50
N ASN A 126 2.70 8.35 -9.56
CA ASN A 126 2.63 8.74 -10.96
C ASN A 126 1.66 9.92 -11.07
N TYR A 127 2.18 11.14 -11.31
CA TYR A 127 1.38 12.36 -11.37
C TYR A 127 0.21 12.20 -12.37
N LYS A 128 0.35 11.27 -13.33
CA LYS A 128 -0.71 10.80 -14.21
C LYS A 128 -1.93 10.22 -13.48
N ILE A 129 -1.74 9.44 -12.41
CA ILE A 129 -2.82 8.85 -11.59
C ILE A 129 -3.54 9.95 -10.79
N ILE A 130 -2.80 10.83 -10.11
CA ILE A 130 -3.41 11.93 -9.34
C ILE A 130 -4.20 12.86 -10.27
N ILE A 131 -3.59 13.29 -11.39
CA ILE A 131 -4.27 14.12 -12.40
C ILE A 131 -5.50 13.40 -12.95
N SER A 132 -5.44 12.09 -13.21
CA SER A 132 -6.58 11.32 -13.70
C SER A 132 -7.74 11.28 -12.70
N ILE A 133 -7.46 11.10 -11.40
CA ILE A 133 -8.50 11.09 -10.37
C ILE A 133 -9.11 12.49 -10.24
N THR A 134 -8.30 13.54 -10.16
CA THR A 134 -8.79 14.91 -10.01
C THR A 134 -9.60 15.37 -11.23
N VAL A 135 -9.12 15.11 -12.44
CA VAL A 135 -9.83 15.44 -13.69
C VAL A 135 -11.13 14.62 -13.79
N GLY A 136 -11.10 13.33 -13.43
CA GLY A 136 -12.30 12.49 -13.40
C GLY A 136 -13.38 13.01 -12.45
N SER A 137 -13.01 13.43 -11.23
CA SER A 137 -13.94 14.01 -10.26
C SER A 137 -14.56 15.33 -10.73
N ILE A 138 -13.77 16.21 -11.37
CA ILE A 138 -14.28 17.49 -11.90
C ILE A 138 -15.25 17.24 -13.05
N ILE A 139 -14.93 16.32 -13.96
CA ILE A 139 -15.81 15.96 -15.09
C ILE A 139 -17.12 15.36 -14.55
N ALA A 140 -17.05 14.44 -13.59
CA ALA A 140 -18.24 13.83 -12.99
C ALA A 140 -19.15 14.88 -12.33
N ALA A 141 -18.57 15.83 -11.58
CA ALA A 141 -19.33 16.91 -10.97
C ALA A 141 -20.00 17.81 -12.02
N ALA A 142 -19.29 18.16 -13.09
CA ALA A 142 -19.84 18.94 -14.20
C ALA A 142 -21.00 18.21 -14.89
N PHE A 143 -20.89 16.90 -15.10
CA PHE A 143 -21.98 16.08 -15.66
C PHE A 143 -23.20 16.02 -14.73
N ILE A 144 -23.01 15.87 -13.42
CA ILE A 144 -24.12 15.88 -12.46
C ILE A 144 -24.84 17.23 -12.48
N VAL A 145 -24.10 18.34 -12.47
CA VAL A 145 -24.69 19.69 -12.56
C VAL A 145 -25.43 19.88 -13.88
N TRP A 146 -24.83 19.51 -15.01
CA TRP A 146 -25.49 19.62 -16.31
C TRP A 146 -26.75 18.75 -16.40
N PHE A 147 -26.69 17.51 -15.92
CA PHE A 147 -27.83 16.60 -15.92
C PHE A 147 -28.96 17.13 -15.05
N THR A 148 -28.67 17.59 -13.83
CA THR A 148 -29.67 18.18 -12.93
C THR A 148 -30.30 19.44 -13.53
N LEU A 149 -29.52 20.35 -14.11
CA LEU A 149 -30.04 21.54 -14.80
C LEU A 149 -30.92 21.16 -16.01
N THR A 150 -30.55 20.14 -16.77
CA THR A 150 -31.32 19.66 -17.91
C THR A 150 -32.65 19.07 -17.47
N VAL A 151 -32.66 18.23 -16.41
CA VAL A 151 -33.88 17.70 -15.81
C VAL A 151 -34.79 18.82 -15.29
N VAL A 152 -34.22 19.84 -14.63
CA VAL A 152 -34.98 21.02 -14.16
C VAL A 152 -35.59 21.80 -15.32
N ARG A 153 -34.83 22.03 -16.41
CA ARG A 153 -35.35 22.70 -17.61
C ARG A 153 -36.52 21.93 -18.25
N ILE A 154 -36.39 20.61 -18.36
CA ILE A 154 -37.46 19.75 -18.89
C ILE A 154 -38.71 19.81 -17.99
N ARG A 155 -38.53 19.75 -16.67
CA ARG A 155 -39.66 19.88 -15.72
C ARG A 155 -40.35 21.25 -15.87
N LYS A 156 -39.57 22.33 -15.95
CA LYS A 156 -40.12 23.68 -16.14
C LYS A 156 -40.86 23.82 -17.47
N SER A 157 -40.34 23.27 -18.56
CA SER A 157 -41.02 23.33 -19.86
C SER A 157 -42.34 22.53 -19.85
N LYS A 158 -42.35 21.34 -19.25
CA LYS A 158 -43.58 20.55 -19.07
C LYS A 158 -44.63 21.31 -18.26
N GLU A 159 -44.22 22.02 -17.21
CA GLU A 159 -45.15 22.81 -16.40
C GLU A 159 -45.67 24.04 -17.17
N GLN A 160 -44.84 24.71 -17.98
CA GLN A 160 -45.29 25.79 -18.86
C GLN A 160 -46.31 25.29 -19.90
N ILE A 161 -46.07 24.13 -20.51
CA ILE A 161 -47.02 23.51 -21.45
C ILE A 161 -48.33 23.18 -20.74
N ARG A 162 -48.28 22.62 -19.52
CA ARG A 162 -49.48 22.32 -18.72
C ARG A 162 -50.28 23.59 -18.39
N VAL A 163 -49.61 24.67 -17.98
CA VAL A 163 -50.26 25.96 -17.69
C VAL A 163 -50.83 26.60 -18.96
N TRP A 164 -50.10 26.57 -20.08
CA TRP A 164 -50.58 27.07 -21.36
C TRP A 164 -51.81 26.31 -21.84
N ASN A 165 -51.79 24.97 -21.78
CA ASN A 165 -52.95 24.13 -22.11
C ASN A 165 -54.17 24.43 -21.22
N LYS A 166 -53.97 24.68 -19.92
CA LYS A 166 -55.09 25.12 -19.06
C LYS A 166 -55.64 26.48 -19.50
N ARG A 167 -54.78 27.47 -19.75
CA ARG A 167 -55.20 28.82 -20.19
C ARG A 167 -55.89 28.83 -21.55
N THR A 168 -55.46 28.01 -22.50
CA THR A 168 -56.13 27.90 -23.81
C THR A 168 -57.53 27.29 -23.68
N ILE A 169 -57.70 26.26 -22.85
CA ILE A 169 -59.02 25.68 -22.54
C ILE A 169 -59.94 26.74 -21.90
N TYR A 170 -59.45 27.48 -20.89
CA TYR A 170 -60.24 28.56 -20.28
C TYR A 170 -60.60 29.65 -21.29
N ARG A 171 -59.69 30.03 -22.19
CA ARG A 171 -59.92 31.06 -23.21
C ARG A 171 -60.93 30.62 -24.27
N GLN A 172 -60.94 29.35 -24.67
CA GLN A 172 -61.95 28.78 -25.56
C GLN A 172 -63.34 28.76 -24.91
N GLN A 173 -63.41 28.46 -23.60
CA GLN A 173 -64.68 28.46 -22.85
C GLN A 173 -65.20 29.87 -22.54
N SER A 174 -64.33 30.88 -22.48
CA SER A 174 -64.70 32.26 -22.15
C SER A 174 -64.96 33.15 -23.37
N GLN A 175 -64.85 32.63 -24.60
CA GLN A 175 -65.30 33.40 -25.77
C GLN A 175 -66.84 33.46 -25.74
N PRO A 176 -67.45 34.67 -25.72
CA PRO A 176 -68.89 34.78 -25.82
C PRO A 176 -69.31 34.19 -27.18
N ASN A 177 -70.28 33.28 -27.16
CA ASN A 177 -70.93 32.84 -28.38
C ASN A 177 -71.55 34.07 -29.05
N GLU A 178 -70.92 34.58 -30.12
CA GLU A 178 -71.62 35.48 -31.05
C GLU A 178 -72.69 34.65 -31.74
N ILE A 179 -73.93 34.80 -31.27
CA ILE A 179 -75.13 34.28 -31.91
C ILE A 179 -75.39 35.20 -33.11
N ILE A 180 -75.15 34.70 -34.31
CA ILE A 180 -75.82 35.16 -35.54
C ILE A 180 -76.89 34.12 -35.87
#